data_AF-A0A0C9WC53-F1
#
_entry.id   AF-A0A0C9WC53-F1
#
_cell.length_a   1.000
_cell.length_b   1.000
_cell.length_c   1.000
_cell.angle_alpha   90.00
_cell.angle_beta   90.00
_cell.angle_gamma   90.00
#
_symmetry.space_group_name_H-M   'P 1'
#
loop_
_entity.id
_entity.type
_entity.pdbx_description
1 polymer ?
#
loop_
_entity_poly.entity_id
_entity_poly.type
_entity_poly.pdbx_seq_one_letter_code
_entity_poly.pdbx_strand_id
1 'polypeptide(L)'
;MMHNLMEISLAPSVPASLRVIPTKYNMIIHLWTHAFHKLLEALRHASFSSPLALEHLQDFIYFAYTFYTGLLEEPSLQAFCAGWLEALGDLACYRMAVAAMVTNSQLSGAALTTDAVSQAAAISADGSTDAKEKSKSEMSARSSSDLLEACIDDSPTPSVGIIAACMMDIEPEKERWRGIAKEWYAQGLADTPGTGKLHHHLRLLSREVEGEELRAVYHFVKSMTTLHPFLTSRELVLPIWSSTVQSRRSQPDATIPELFVLLHGMLFTNIQLDDFTPNLACFLRRLDIEGAEEREWIMMATVNVGAIMEYGRPGGVL
;
A
#
# COMPACT_ATOMS: atom_id res chain seq x y z
N MET A 1 15.27 -28.21 -9.63
CA MET A 1 15.11 -29.50 -8.90
C MET A 1 13.70 -29.69 -8.35
N MET A 2 13.13 -28.75 -7.58
CA MET A 2 11.76 -28.93 -7.05
C MET A 2 10.67 -28.83 -8.13
N HIS A 3 10.83 -27.93 -9.12
CA HIS A 3 9.96 -27.83 -10.31
C HIS A 3 9.91 -29.15 -11.10
N ASN A 4 11.06 -29.64 -11.58
CA ASN A 4 11.12 -30.92 -12.30
C ASN A 4 10.57 -32.11 -11.49
N LEU A 5 10.78 -32.11 -10.16
CA LEU A 5 10.22 -33.16 -9.30
C LEU A 5 8.69 -33.11 -9.28
N MET A 6 8.10 -31.91 -9.22
CA MET A 6 6.66 -31.73 -9.32
C MET A 6 6.13 -32.17 -10.69
N GLU A 7 6.74 -31.70 -11.77
CA GLU A 7 6.36 -32.04 -13.15
C GLU A 7 6.37 -33.56 -13.37
N ILE A 8 7.46 -34.24 -12.98
CA ILE A 8 7.59 -35.70 -13.10
C ILE A 8 6.57 -36.42 -12.22
N SER A 9 6.40 -35.99 -10.97
CA SER A 9 5.48 -36.66 -10.03
C SER A 9 4.02 -36.53 -10.43
N LEU A 10 3.65 -35.48 -11.19
CA LEU A 10 2.29 -35.19 -11.64
C LEU A 10 1.99 -35.74 -13.05
N ALA A 11 2.98 -36.29 -13.74
CA ALA A 11 2.81 -36.84 -15.08
C ALA A 11 1.72 -37.95 -15.11
N PRO A 12 0.83 -37.98 -16.13
CA PRO A 12 -0.27 -38.95 -16.21
C PRO A 12 0.19 -40.42 -16.25
N SER A 13 1.42 -40.65 -16.70
CA SER A 13 2.06 -41.97 -16.78
C SER A 13 2.47 -42.54 -15.41
N VAL A 14 2.45 -41.71 -14.36
CA VAL A 14 2.98 -42.06 -13.04
C VAL A 14 1.86 -42.54 -12.09
N PRO A 15 2.09 -43.59 -11.27
CA PRO A 15 1.12 -44.09 -10.32
C PRO A 15 0.54 -43.02 -9.38
N ALA A 16 -0.74 -43.19 -8.99
CA ALA A 16 -1.43 -42.24 -8.11
C ALA A 16 -0.71 -42.02 -6.77
N SER A 17 0.00 -43.03 -6.25
CA SER A 17 0.80 -42.93 -5.02
C SER A 17 1.91 -41.88 -5.10
N LEU A 18 2.46 -41.64 -6.29
CA LEU A 18 3.48 -40.61 -6.52
C LEU A 18 2.87 -39.25 -6.84
N ARG A 19 1.70 -39.21 -7.51
CA ARG A 19 0.96 -37.95 -7.78
C ARG A 19 0.50 -37.21 -6.52
N VAL A 20 0.38 -37.91 -5.39
CA VAL A 20 0.01 -37.32 -4.08
C VAL A 20 1.22 -36.72 -3.34
N ILE A 21 2.46 -37.00 -3.76
CA ILE A 21 3.67 -36.54 -3.07
C ILE A 21 3.70 -35.01 -2.89
N PRO A 22 3.42 -34.18 -3.93
CA PRO A 22 3.48 -32.72 -3.76
C PRO A 22 2.55 -32.20 -2.68
N THR A 23 1.34 -32.75 -2.60
CA THR A 23 0.36 -32.42 -1.55
C THR A 23 0.79 -32.97 -0.20
N LYS A 24 1.19 -34.24 -0.13
CA LYS A 24 1.56 -34.92 1.13
C LYS A 24 2.70 -34.22 1.87
N TYR A 25 3.67 -33.71 1.13
CA TYR A 25 4.85 -33.05 1.70
C TYR A 25 4.79 -31.53 1.65
N ASN A 26 3.61 -30.95 1.35
CA ASN A 26 3.41 -29.50 1.26
C ASN A 26 4.50 -28.80 0.43
N MET A 27 4.84 -29.38 -0.72
CA MET A 27 5.99 -28.96 -1.52
C MET A 27 5.89 -27.48 -1.92
N ILE A 28 4.68 -26.97 -2.16
CA ILE A 28 4.42 -25.57 -2.49
C ILE A 28 4.86 -24.65 -1.35
N ILE A 29 4.42 -24.95 -0.13
CA ILE A 29 4.74 -24.16 1.06
C ILE A 29 6.24 -24.23 1.31
N HIS A 30 6.85 -25.41 1.19
CA HIS A 30 8.30 -25.56 1.36
C HIS A 30 9.10 -24.80 0.30
N LEU A 31 8.66 -24.81 -0.97
CA LEU A 31 9.27 -24.03 -2.05
C LEU A 31 9.31 -22.56 -1.67
N TRP A 32 8.14 -22.00 -1.32
CA TRP A 32 8.02 -20.61 -0.91
C TRP A 32 8.89 -20.30 0.31
N THR A 33 8.69 -21.03 1.41
CA THR A 33 9.36 -20.75 2.69
C THR A 33 10.88 -20.84 2.59
N HIS A 34 11.41 -21.87 1.93
CA HIS A 34 12.85 -22.16 1.97
C HIS A 34 13.63 -21.59 0.79
N ALA A 35 13.04 -21.54 -0.41
CA ALA A 35 13.76 -21.06 -1.59
C ALA A 35 13.60 -19.55 -1.82
N PHE A 36 12.47 -18.96 -1.40
CA PHE A 36 12.17 -17.56 -1.73
C PHE A 36 12.05 -16.69 -0.48
N HIS A 37 11.10 -16.99 0.42
CA HIS A 37 10.74 -16.13 1.55
C HIS A 37 11.94 -15.81 2.46
N LYS A 38 12.73 -16.82 2.86
CA LYS A 38 13.94 -16.60 3.68
C LYS A 38 14.96 -15.69 3.00
N LEU A 39 15.13 -15.82 1.68
CA LEU A 39 16.08 -15.00 0.92
C LEU A 39 15.55 -13.58 0.72
N LEU A 40 14.24 -13.42 0.44
CA LEU A 40 13.56 -12.13 0.38
C LEU A 40 13.72 -11.36 1.70
N GLU A 41 13.46 -12.01 2.84
CA GLU A 41 13.59 -11.37 4.15
C GLU A 41 15.04 -11.01 4.47
N ALA A 42 16.00 -11.89 4.19
CA ALA A 42 17.43 -11.60 4.39
C ALA A 42 17.90 -10.40 3.56
N LEU A 43 17.52 -10.35 2.28
CA LEU A 43 17.84 -9.24 1.38
C LEU A 43 17.12 -7.94 1.79
N ARG A 44 15.85 -8.01 2.19
CA ARG A 44 15.07 -6.87 2.71
C ARG A 44 15.67 -6.29 3.98
N HIS A 45 16.17 -7.12 4.89
CA HIS A 45 16.86 -6.63 6.07
C HIS A 45 18.20 -5.96 5.72
N ALA A 46 18.97 -6.56 4.81
CA ALA A 46 20.25 -6.00 4.37
C ALA A 46 20.08 -4.69 3.55
N SER A 47 18.97 -4.52 2.83
CA SER A 47 18.71 -3.36 1.99
C SER A 47 18.56 -2.05 2.76
N PHE A 48 18.20 -2.11 4.06
CA PHE A 48 18.17 -0.91 4.91
C PHE A 48 19.55 -0.33 5.19
N SER A 49 20.62 -1.13 5.03
CA SER A 49 21.99 -0.70 5.32
C SER A 49 22.88 -0.63 4.08
N SER A 50 22.48 -1.26 2.97
CA SER A 50 23.29 -1.33 1.75
C SER A 50 22.45 -1.10 0.50
N PRO A 51 22.79 -0.11 -0.35
CA PRO A 51 22.10 0.12 -1.63
C PRO A 51 22.33 -1.04 -2.60
N LEU A 52 23.49 -1.70 -2.57
CA LEU A 52 23.76 -2.89 -3.40
C LEU A 52 22.83 -4.05 -3.02
N ALA A 53 22.53 -4.22 -1.73
CA ALA A 53 21.57 -5.23 -1.29
C ALA A 53 20.13 -4.90 -1.75
N LEU A 54 19.79 -3.62 -1.87
CA LEU A 54 18.51 -3.17 -2.44
C LEU A 54 18.40 -3.48 -3.94
N GLU A 55 19.49 -3.34 -4.71
CA GLU A 55 19.53 -3.75 -6.11
C GLU A 55 19.33 -5.26 -6.26
N HIS A 56 20.08 -6.07 -5.51
CA HIS A 56 19.92 -7.52 -5.51
C HIS A 56 18.53 -7.98 -5.03
N LEU A 57 17.91 -7.27 -4.08
CA LEU A 57 16.53 -7.54 -3.69
C LEU A 57 15.57 -7.32 -4.86
N GLN A 58 15.74 -6.24 -5.62
CA GLN A 58 14.90 -5.97 -6.79
C GLN A 58 15.07 -7.05 -7.85
N ASP A 59 16.30 -7.39 -8.21
CA ASP A 59 16.59 -8.47 -9.17
C ASP A 59 16.00 -9.80 -8.73
N PHE A 60 16.13 -10.12 -7.44
CA PHE A 60 15.59 -11.36 -6.88
C PHE A 60 14.06 -11.39 -6.90
N ILE A 61 13.39 -10.25 -6.63
CA ILE A 61 11.94 -10.15 -6.75
C ILE A 61 11.51 -10.40 -8.21
N TYR A 62 12.16 -9.80 -9.20
CA TYR A 62 11.83 -10.03 -10.62
C TYR A 62 12.08 -11.47 -11.06
N PHE A 63 13.19 -12.07 -10.60
CA PHE A 63 13.47 -13.49 -10.82
C PHE A 63 12.37 -14.38 -10.23
N ALA A 64 12.02 -14.15 -8.95
CA ALA A 64 10.99 -14.92 -8.28
C ALA A 64 9.63 -14.73 -8.96
N TYR A 65 9.29 -13.51 -9.36
CA TYR A 65 8.05 -13.21 -10.06
C TYR A 65 7.97 -14.00 -11.37
N THR A 66 9.02 -13.94 -12.20
CA THR A 66 9.10 -14.70 -13.47
C THR A 66 9.01 -16.22 -13.24
N PHE A 67 9.63 -16.71 -12.17
CA PHE A 67 9.57 -18.12 -11.80
C PHE A 67 8.14 -18.54 -11.43
N TYR A 68 7.44 -17.79 -10.56
CA TYR A 68 6.07 -18.12 -10.15
C TYR A 68 5.04 -17.89 -11.27
N THR A 69 5.22 -16.91 -12.14
CA THR A 69 4.36 -16.76 -13.34
C THR A 69 4.53 -17.97 -14.27
N GLY A 70 5.76 -18.45 -14.46
CA GLY A 70 6.01 -19.67 -15.23
C GLY A 70 5.33 -20.91 -14.63
N LEU A 71 5.32 -21.04 -13.30
CA LEU A 71 4.59 -22.12 -12.61
C LEU A 71 3.07 -22.01 -12.78
N LEU A 72 2.54 -20.78 -12.82
CA LEU A 72 1.11 -20.53 -12.99
C LEU A 72 0.65 -20.82 -14.43
N GLU A 73 1.50 -20.56 -15.43
CA GLU A 73 1.22 -20.82 -16.83
C GLU A 73 1.30 -22.31 -17.20
N GLU A 74 1.96 -23.14 -16.38
CA GLU A 74 2.16 -24.55 -16.66
C GLU A 74 0.90 -25.39 -16.39
N PRO A 75 0.26 -25.99 -17.42
CA PRO A 75 -1.00 -26.72 -17.24
C PRO A 75 -0.89 -27.94 -16.31
N SER A 76 0.30 -28.54 -16.22
CA SER A 76 0.56 -29.71 -15.37
C SER A 76 0.46 -29.38 -13.87
N LEU A 77 0.74 -28.11 -13.51
CA LEU A 77 0.81 -27.61 -12.15
C LEU A 77 -0.44 -26.82 -11.72
N GLN A 78 -1.46 -26.76 -12.59
CA GLN A 78 -2.71 -26.02 -12.36
C GLN A 78 -3.39 -26.38 -11.03
N ALA A 79 -3.26 -27.64 -10.58
CA ALA A 79 -3.82 -28.09 -9.30
C ALA A 79 -3.28 -27.32 -8.08
N PHE A 80 -2.16 -26.62 -8.22
CA PHE A 80 -1.52 -25.82 -7.17
C PHE A 80 -1.63 -24.31 -7.41
N CYS A 81 -2.45 -23.86 -8.38
CA CYS A 81 -2.61 -22.46 -8.76
C CYS A 81 -2.83 -21.52 -7.57
N ALA A 82 -3.64 -21.93 -6.60
CA ALA A 82 -3.94 -21.13 -5.40
C ALA A 82 -2.66 -20.71 -4.64
N GLY A 83 -1.68 -21.62 -4.51
CA GLY A 83 -0.41 -21.31 -3.84
C GLY A 83 0.50 -20.41 -4.69
N TRP A 84 0.44 -20.52 -6.01
CA TRP A 84 1.19 -19.66 -6.93
C TRP A 84 0.65 -18.24 -6.95
N LEU A 85 -0.69 -18.09 -6.99
CA LEU A 85 -1.38 -16.81 -6.93
C LEU A 85 -1.09 -16.08 -5.61
N GLU A 86 -1.11 -16.80 -4.49
CA GLU A 86 -0.75 -16.24 -3.19
C GLU A 86 0.72 -15.75 -3.17
N ALA A 87 1.66 -16.55 -3.67
CA ALA A 87 3.07 -16.17 -3.76
C ALA A 87 3.30 -14.97 -4.69
N LEU A 88 2.60 -14.87 -5.82
CA LEU A 88 2.66 -13.71 -6.72
C LEU A 88 2.11 -12.45 -6.06
N GLY A 89 1.01 -12.56 -5.29
CA GLY A 89 0.49 -11.48 -4.47
C GLY A 89 1.50 -11.01 -3.42
N ASP A 90 2.17 -11.95 -2.72
CA ASP A 90 3.21 -11.63 -1.75
C ASP A 90 4.41 -10.94 -2.42
N LEU A 91 4.88 -11.43 -3.57
CA LEU A 91 5.97 -10.83 -4.34
C LEU A 91 5.63 -9.40 -4.80
N ALA A 92 4.40 -9.17 -5.25
CA ALA A 92 3.92 -7.84 -5.58
C ALA A 92 3.93 -6.91 -4.34
N CYS A 93 3.57 -7.41 -3.15
CA CYS A 93 3.72 -6.67 -1.90
C CYS A 93 5.20 -6.33 -1.57
N TYR A 94 6.14 -7.25 -1.78
CA TYR A 94 7.57 -6.94 -1.62
C TYR A 94 8.01 -5.82 -2.57
N ARG A 95 7.58 -5.89 -3.84
CA ARG A 95 7.91 -4.86 -4.82
C ARG A 95 7.28 -3.51 -4.48
N MET A 96 6.04 -3.50 -4.00
CA MET A 96 5.37 -2.31 -3.47
C MET A 96 6.17 -1.68 -2.31
N ALA A 97 6.65 -2.49 -1.36
CA ALA A 97 7.46 -2.01 -0.25
C ALA A 97 8.79 -1.42 -0.72
N VAL A 98 9.46 -2.08 -1.67
CA VAL A 98 10.71 -1.58 -2.26
C VAL A 98 10.50 -0.28 -3.03
N ALA A 99 9.42 -0.17 -3.82
CA ALA A 99 9.07 1.07 -4.51
C ALA A 99 8.90 2.23 -3.51
N ALA A 100 8.21 2.00 -2.39
CA ALA A 100 8.06 2.99 -1.33
C ALA A 100 9.42 3.39 -0.70
N MET A 101 10.33 2.44 -0.48
CA MET A 101 11.68 2.73 0.02
C MET A 101 12.48 3.62 -0.95
N VAL A 102 12.46 3.28 -2.25
CA VAL A 102 13.17 4.04 -3.28
C VAL A 102 12.65 5.47 -3.40
N THR A 103 11.32 5.65 -3.42
CA THR A 103 10.72 6.99 -3.45
C THR A 103 11.10 7.82 -2.22
N ASN A 104 11.10 7.22 -1.02
CA ASN A 104 11.51 7.91 0.21
C ASN A 104 12.99 8.31 0.18
N SER A 105 13.88 7.44 -0.33
CA SER A 105 15.29 7.76 -0.50
C SER A 105 15.52 8.89 -1.51
N GLN A 106 14.76 8.90 -2.62
CA GLN A 106 14.82 9.98 -3.62
C GLN A 106 14.34 11.32 -3.07
N LEU A 107 13.24 11.33 -2.30
CA LEU A 107 12.72 12.54 -1.63
C LEU A 107 13.73 13.10 -0.61
N SER A 108 14.39 12.22 0.16
CA SER A 108 15.45 12.62 1.08
C SER A 108 16.69 13.17 0.37
N GLY A 109 16.99 12.68 -0.84
CA GLY A 109 18.07 13.20 -1.69
C GLY A 109 17.71 14.51 -2.40
N ALA A 110 16.45 14.69 -2.81
CA ALA A 110 15.96 15.90 -3.47
C ALA A 110 15.87 17.10 -2.52
N ALA A 111 15.58 16.88 -1.23
CA ALA A 111 15.64 17.93 -0.21
C ALA A 111 17.06 18.55 -0.09
N LEU A 112 18.12 17.75 -0.31
CA LEU A 112 19.50 18.26 -0.35
C LEU A 112 19.76 19.15 -1.58
N THR A 113 19.06 18.92 -2.70
CA THR A 113 19.20 19.78 -3.88
C THR A 113 18.46 21.12 -3.74
N THR A 114 17.34 21.19 -3.01
CA THR A 114 16.68 22.49 -2.73
C THR A 114 17.50 23.36 -1.78
N ASP A 115 18.17 22.75 -0.80
CA ASP A 115 19.11 23.45 0.08
C ASP A 115 20.37 23.88 -0.68
N ALA A 116 20.89 23.04 -1.58
CA ALA A 116 22.03 23.39 -2.43
C ALA A 116 21.70 24.52 -3.42
N VAL A 117 20.48 24.53 -3.98
CA VAL A 117 20.00 25.61 -4.86
C VAL A 117 19.78 26.90 -4.06
N SER A 118 19.28 26.81 -2.82
CA SER A 118 19.14 27.96 -1.92
C SER A 118 20.49 28.52 -1.46
N GLN A 119 21.48 27.66 -1.22
CA GLN A 119 22.86 28.07 -0.94
C GLN A 119 23.55 28.68 -2.18
N ALA A 120 23.32 28.14 -3.38
CA ALA A 120 23.85 28.71 -4.62
C ALA A 120 23.23 30.09 -4.93
N ALA A 121 21.95 30.29 -4.64
CA ALA A 121 21.30 31.59 -4.72
C ALA A 121 21.87 32.60 -3.70
N ALA A 122 22.22 32.15 -2.48
CA ALA A 122 22.88 32.98 -1.48
C ALA A 122 24.33 33.35 -1.86
N ILE A 123 25.07 32.45 -2.50
CA ILE A 123 26.44 32.70 -2.99
C ILE A 123 26.45 33.70 -4.16
N SER A 124 25.34 33.78 -4.91
CA SER A 124 25.18 34.76 -6.01
C SER A 124 24.83 36.17 -5.51
N ALA A 125 24.39 36.29 -4.24
CA ALA A 125 24.04 37.56 -3.61
C ALA A 125 25.20 38.20 -2.81
N ASP A 126 26.27 37.45 -2.53
CA ASP A 126 27.41 37.92 -1.73
C ASP A 126 28.66 38.16 -2.62
N GLY A 127 28.48 39.06 -3.60
CA GLY A 127 29.56 39.60 -4.41
C GLY A 127 29.96 40.99 -3.93
N SER A 128 31.20 41.11 -3.42
CA SER A 128 31.96 42.32 -3.00
C SER A 128 31.80 42.68 -1.51
N THR A 129 32.86 42.92 -0.71
CA THR A 129 34.16 43.60 -0.88
C THR A 129 35.15 43.11 0.22
N ASP A 130 36.49 43.07 0.08
CA ASP A 130 37.38 44.25 0.12
C ASP A 130 38.84 43.86 -0.20
N ALA A 131 39.43 44.54 -1.20
CA ALA A 131 40.87 44.69 -1.34
C ALA A 131 41.18 46.20 -1.42
N LYS A 132 41.97 46.70 -0.47
CA LYS A 132 42.48 48.07 -0.46
C LYS A 132 43.74 48.18 -1.31
N GLU A 133 43.76 49.08 -2.29
CA GLU A 133 44.85 50.06 -2.44
C GLU A 133 44.49 51.27 -3.34
N LYS A 134 44.77 52.46 -2.78
CA LYS A 134 45.00 53.83 -3.32
C LYS A 134 44.86 54.04 -4.84
N SER A 135 44.21 55.10 -5.34
CA SER A 135 44.53 56.54 -5.16
C SER A 135 43.60 57.43 -6.03
N LYS A 136 43.41 58.70 -5.60
CA LYS A 136 43.15 59.98 -6.36
C LYS A 136 42.25 59.93 -7.62
N SER A 137 41.31 60.84 -7.90
CA SER A 137 41.04 62.22 -7.48
C SER A 137 39.77 62.74 -8.17
N GLU A 138 39.14 63.74 -7.57
CA GLU A 138 38.42 64.88 -8.18
C GLU A 138 37.00 64.75 -8.78
N MET A 139 36.07 65.42 -8.06
CA MET A 139 35.05 66.39 -8.52
C MET A 139 34.18 66.09 -9.76
N SER A 140 32.86 66.02 -9.57
CA SER A 140 31.94 67.16 -9.80
C SER A 140 30.46 66.74 -9.73
N ALA A 141 29.63 67.73 -9.41
CA ALA A 141 28.23 67.74 -9.00
C ALA A 141 27.15 67.44 -10.08
N ARG A 142 25.91 67.31 -9.56
CA ARG A 142 24.56 67.45 -10.18
C ARG A 142 23.98 66.18 -10.81
N SER A 143 22.69 65.93 -10.90
CA SER A 143 21.42 66.41 -10.32
C SER A 143 20.32 65.64 -11.06
N SER A 144 19.26 65.26 -10.35
CA SER A 144 17.86 65.09 -10.81
C SER A 144 17.44 64.07 -11.88
N SER A 145 16.31 63.44 -11.52
CA SER A 145 15.10 63.07 -12.31
C SER A 145 14.96 61.64 -12.86
N ASP A 146 13.96 60.97 -12.29
CA ASP A 146 12.84 60.27 -12.94
C ASP A 146 13.10 59.46 -14.22
N LEU A 147 12.89 58.14 -14.14
CA LEU A 147 11.78 57.45 -14.81
C LEU A 147 11.77 55.94 -14.49
N LEU A 148 10.55 55.41 -14.45
CA LEU A 148 10.17 54.01 -14.22
C LEU A 148 10.87 53.04 -15.17
N GLU A 149 11.43 51.94 -14.64
CA GLU A 149 11.69 50.72 -15.41
C GLU A 149 11.54 49.46 -14.52
N ALA A 150 10.53 48.66 -14.88
CA ALA A 150 10.31 47.23 -14.60
C ALA A 150 10.76 46.65 -13.24
N CYS A 151 9.82 46.56 -12.29
CA CYS A 151 9.92 45.61 -11.19
C CYS A 151 9.69 44.19 -11.76
N ILE A 152 10.76 43.42 -11.94
CA ILE A 152 10.69 41.98 -12.19
C ILE A 152 10.18 41.35 -10.89
N ASP A 153 8.97 40.82 -10.94
CA ASP A 153 8.43 39.96 -9.89
C ASP A 153 9.25 38.66 -9.88
N ASP A 154 10.26 38.61 -9.00
CA ASP A 154 11.12 37.46 -8.74
C ASP A 154 10.36 36.37 -7.95
N SER A 155 9.17 36.00 -8.41
CA SER A 155 8.49 34.79 -7.96
C SER A 155 8.94 33.63 -8.87
N PRO A 156 9.48 32.52 -8.33
CA PRO A 156 9.98 31.42 -9.15
C PRO A 156 8.78 30.74 -9.80
N THR A 157 8.52 31.10 -11.06
CA THR A 157 7.51 30.41 -11.86
C THR A 157 8.03 28.98 -12.06
N PRO A 158 7.32 27.94 -11.59
CA PRO A 158 7.79 26.57 -11.68
C PRO A 158 8.08 26.23 -13.14
N SER A 159 9.24 25.62 -13.40
CA SER A 159 9.70 25.40 -14.76
C SER A 159 8.67 24.60 -15.56
N VAL A 160 8.50 24.94 -16.84
CA VAL A 160 7.60 24.23 -17.75
C VAL A 160 7.88 22.72 -17.77
N GLY A 161 9.11 22.29 -17.46
CA GLY A 161 9.48 20.89 -17.30
C GLY A 161 8.91 20.23 -16.04
N ILE A 162 8.81 20.93 -14.91
CA ILE A 162 8.14 20.44 -13.69
C ILE A 162 6.63 20.33 -13.94
N ILE A 163 6.04 21.32 -14.61
CA ILE A 163 4.62 21.28 -14.99
C ILE A 163 4.38 20.11 -15.96
N ALA A 164 5.23 19.93 -16.99
CA ALA A 164 5.12 18.83 -17.95
C ALA A 164 5.34 17.45 -17.30
N ALA A 165 6.23 17.33 -16.31
CA ALA A 165 6.43 16.10 -15.54
C ALA A 165 5.24 15.78 -14.62
N CYS A 166 4.64 16.79 -13.99
CA CYS A 166 3.38 16.63 -13.25
C CYS A 166 2.19 16.30 -14.16
N MET A 167 2.22 16.72 -15.43
CA MET A 167 1.17 16.38 -16.42
C MET A 167 1.35 14.99 -17.05
N MET A 168 2.49 14.32 -16.85
CA MET A 168 2.62 12.89 -17.13
C MET A 168 2.22 12.12 -15.87
N ASP A 169 0.93 11.81 -15.77
CA ASP A 169 0.29 11.09 -14.66
C ASP A 169 0.76 9.62 -14.60
N ILE A 170 2.05 9.40 -14.35
CA ILE A 170 2.60 8.08 -14.06
C ILE A 170 2.20 7.77 -12.63
N GLU A 171 1.16 6.94 -12.48
CA GLU A 171 0.75 6.40 -11.20
C GLU A 171 2.00 5.97 -10.39
N PRO A 172 2.14 6.41 -9.13
CA PRO A 172 3.29 6.07 -8.32
C PRO A 172 3.52 4.56 -8.33
N GLU A 173 4.77 4.12 -8.56
CA GLU A 173 5.06 2.70 -8.72
C GLU A 173 4.54 1.85 -7.56
N LYS A 174 4.55 2.40 -6.33
CA LYS A 174 3.94 1.79 -5.14
C LYS A 174 2.47 1.42 -5.36
N GLU A 175 1.66 2.34 -5.88
CA GLU A 175 0.22 2.12 -6.06
C GLU A 175 -0.06 1.13 -7.19
N ARG A 176 0.72 1.20 -8.27
CA ARG A 176 0.67 0.19 -9.34
C ARG A 176 0.89 -1.22 -8.80
N TRP A 177 1.92 -1.42 -7.97
CA TRP A 177 2.18 -2.74 -7.38
C TRP A 177 1.16 -3.15 -6.32
N ARG A 178 0.51 -2.19 -5.65
CA ARG A 178 -0.65 -2.46 -4.80
C ARG A 178 -1.81 -3.02 -5.63
N GLY A 179 -2.10 -2.41 -6.78
CA GLY A 179 -3.11 -2.89 -7.74
C GLY A 179 -2.82 -4.32 -8.20
N ILE A 180 -1.59 -4.58 -8.64
CA ILE A 180 -1.15 -5.93 -9.05
C ILE A 180 -1.31 -6.94 -7.91
N ALA A 181 -0.93 -6.59 -6.68
CA ALA A 181 -1.10 -7.47 -5.52
C ALA A 181 -2.59 -7.75 -5.25
N LYS A 182 -3.46 -6.73 -5.32
CA LYS A 182 -4.92 -6.89 -5.17
C LYS A 182 -5.48 -7.85 -6.22
N GLU A 183 -5.05 -7.73 -7.47
CA GLU A 183 -5.48 -8.60 -8.58
C GLU A 183 -5.10 -10.07 -8.33
N TRP A 184 -3.85 -10.35 -7.95
CA TRP A 184 -3.42 -11.72 -7.66
C TRP A 184 -4.20 -12.37 -6.52
N TYR A 185 -4.40 -11.65 -5.42
CA TYR A 185 -5.21 -12.16 -4.31
C TYR A 185 -6.69 -12.31 -4.69
N ALA A 186 -7.24 -11.40 -5.51
CA ALA A 186 -8.61 -11.51 -5.99
C ALA A 186 -8.80 -12.72 -6.91
N GLN A 187 -7.84 -13.00 -7.79
CA GLN A 187 -7.84 -14.21 -8.62
C GLN A 187 -7.75 -15.47 -7.75
N GLY A 188 -6.88 -15.49 -6.73
CA GLY A 188 -6.79 -16.61 -5.79
C GLY A 188 -8.09 -16.84 -4.99
N LEU A 189 -8.83 -15.77 -4.69
CA LEU A 189 -10.14 -15.86 -4.06
C LEU A 189 -11.22 -16.38 -5.00
N ALA A 190 -11.16 -16.09 -6.30
CA ALA A 190 -12.07 -16.67 -7.28
C ALA A 190 -11.94 -18.20 -7.32
N ASP A 191 -10.71 -18.70 -7.20
CA ASP A 191 -10.43 -20.14 -7.17
C ASP A 191 -10.74 -20.78 -5.80
N THR A 192 -10.49 -20.06 -4.71
CA THR A 192 -10.65 -20.57 -3.32
C THR A 192 -11.44 -19.61 -2.43
N PRO A 193 -12.76 -19.43 -2.65
CA PRO A 193 -13.56 -18.42 -1.95
C PRO A 193 -13.71 -18.68 -0.44
N GLY A 194 -13.47 -19.92 0.00
CA GLY A 194 -13.51 -20.30 1.42
C GLY A 194 -12.29 -19.89 2.25
N THR A 195 -11.25 -19.33 1.62
CA THR A 195 -9.97 -19.05 2.28
C THR A 195 -9.94 -17.65 2.91
N GLY A 196 -10.05 -17.57 4.24
CA GLY A 196 -10.01 -16.29 4.96
C GLY A 196 -8.67 -15.56 4.88
N LYS A 197 -7.57 -16.29 4.67
CA LYS A 197 -6.21 -15.73 4.58
C LYS A 197 -6.09 -14.70 3.44
N LEU A 198 -6.59 -14.99 2.24
CA LEU A 198 -6.51 -14.07 1.10
C LEU A 198 -7.32 -12.79 1.35
N HIS A 199 -8.48 -12.90 1.99
CA HIS A 199 -9.24 -11.75 2.45
C HIS A 199 -8.42 -10.87 3.43
N HIS A 200 -7.64 -11.49 4.33
CA HIS A 200 -6.77 -10.75 5.22
C HIS A 200 -5.67 -9.95 4.48
N HIS A 201 -5.06 -10.52 3.43
CA HIS A 201 -4.08 -9.79 2.60
C HIS A 201 -4.71 -8.59 1.88
N LEU A 202 -5.89 -8.76 1.27
CA LEU A 202 -6.63 -7.65 0.63
C LEU A 202 -6.99 -6.53 1.59
N ARG A 203 -7.32 -6.87 2.84
CA ARG A 203 -7.52 -5.87 3.89
C ARG A 203 -6.27 -5.04 4.13
N LEU A 204 -5.09 -5.66 4.25
CA LEU A 204 -3.84 -4.93 4.49
C LEU A 204 -3.56 -3.94 3.36
N LEU A 205 -3.81 -4.35 2.11
CA LEU A 205 -3.65 -3.48 0.95
C LEU A 205 -4.65 -2.32 0.93
N SER A 206 -5.89 -2.55 1.37
CA SER A 206 -6.95 -1.53 1.40
C SER A 206 -6.82 -0.57 2.60
N ARG A 207 -6.16 -0.98 3.68
CA ARG A 207 -6.01 -0.17 4.90
C ARG A 207 -5.19 1.11 4.68
N GLU A 208 -4.23 1.08 3.76
CA GLU A 208 -3.30 2.18 3.52
C GLU A 208 -3.82 3.21 2.51
N VAL A 209 -4.98 2.95 1.88
CA VAL A 209 -5.58 3.83 0.88
C VAL A 209 -6.68 4.64 1.54
N GLU A 210 -6.59 5.97 1.44
CA GLU A 210 -7.62 6.88 1.96
C GLU A 210 -8.97 6.62 1.26
N GLY A 211 -10.05 6.53 2.04
CA GLY A 211 -11.38 6.23 1.53
C GLY A 211 -11.69 4.74 1.30
N GLU A 212 -10.71 3.84 1.46
CA GLU A 212 -10.93 2.38 1.38
C GLU A 212 -11.13 1.70 2.74
N GLU A 213 -11.37 2.46 3.81
CA GLU A 213 -11.48 1.88 5.16
C GLU A 213 -12.68 0.93 5.31
N LEU A 214 -13.81 1.24 4.66
CA LEU A 214 -14.95 0.33 4.59
C LEU A 214 -14.58 -0.99 3.89
N ARG A 215 -13.81 -0.91 2.80
CA ARG A 215 -13.31 -2.10 2.09
C ARG A 215 -12.36 -2.91 2.97
N ALA A 216 -11.49 -2.25 3.74
CA ALA A 216 -10.64 -2.92 4.72
C ALA A 216 -11.47 -3.65 5.79
N VAL A 217 -12.51 -3.00 6.36
CA VAL A 217 -13.41 -3.65 7.34
C VAL A 217 -14.20 -4.80 6.72
N TYR A 218 -14.67 -4.65 5.48
CA TYR A 218 -15.32 -5.73 4.72
C TYR A 218 -14.41 -6.95 4.55
N HIS A 219 -13.19 -6.75 4.08
CA HIS A 219 -12.22 -7.85 3.94
C HIS A 219 -11.79 -8.44 5.30
N PHE A 220 -11.76 -7.63 6.36
CA PHE A 220 -11.60 -8.12 7.73
C PHE A 220 -12.74 -9.07 8.15
N VAL A 221 -13.99 -8.66 7.94
CA VAL A 221 -15.13 -9.50 8.31
C VAL A 221 -15.11 -10.81 7.53
N LYS A 222 -14.84 -10.75 6.21
CA LYS A 222 -14.73 -11.96 5.38
C LYS A 222 -13.58 -12.88 5.81
N SER A 223 -12.44 -12.33 6.23
CA SER A 223 -11.34 -13.19 6.72
C SER A 223 -11.71 -13.99 7.97
N MET A 224 -12.69 -13.52 8.75
CA MET A 224 -13.16 -14.17 9.98
C MET A 224 -14.40 -15.07 9.78
N THR A 225 -15.18 -14.86 8.72
CA THR A 225 -16.50 -15.49 8.51
C THR A 225 -16.54 -16.47 7.33
N THR A 226 -15.40 -16.69 6.67
CA THR A 226 -15.23 -17.69 5.60
C THR A 226 -15.16 -19.12 6.15
N LEU A 227 -15.26 -20.12 5.26
CA LEU A 227 -15.20 -21.55 5.62
C LEU A 227 -13.91 -21.93 6.38
N HIS A 228 -12.80 -21.28 6.03
CA HIS A 228 -11.51 -21.40 6.72
C HIS A 228 -11.09 -20.04 7.28
N PRO A 229 -11.56 -19.67 8.49
CA PRO A 229 -11.26 -18.38 9.10
C PRO A 229 -9.77 -18.17 9.35
N PHE A 230 -9.33 -16.92 9.20
CA PHE A 230 -7.97 -16.48 9.55
C PHE A 230 -7.99 -15.63 10.82
N LEU A 231 -7.95 -16.30 11.98
CA LEU A 231 -8.18 -15.68 13.29
C LEU A 231 -7.16 -14.60 13.67
N THR A 232 -5.92 -14.70 13.18
CA THR A 232 -4.87 -13.67 13.39
C THR A 232 -5.31 -12.29 12.86
N SER A 233 -6.25 -12.24 11.91
CA SER A 233 -6.81 -10.99 11.40
C SER A 233 -7.47 -10.14 12.49
N ARG A 234 -8.00 -10.77 13.54
CA ARG A 234 -8.72 -10.11 14.64
C ARG A 234 -7.83 -9.19 15.48
N GLU A 235 -6.60 -9.60 15.75
CA GLU A 235 -5.64 -8.78 16.50
C GLU A 235 -5.14 -7.62 15.64
N LEU A 236 -4.97 -7.88 14.34
CA LEU A 236 -4.38 -6.95 13.39
C LEU A 236 -5.36 -5.88 12.84
N VAL A 237 -6.65 -5.91 13.24
CA VAL A 237 -7.66 -4.92 12.78
C VAL A 237 -7.70 -3.67 13.66
N LEU A 238 -7.28 -3.78 14.93
CA LEU A 238 -7.41 -2.74 15.94
C LEU A 238 -6.91 -1.34 15.50
N PRO A 239 -5.81 -1.20 14.73
CA PRO A 239 -5.36 0.12 14.28
C PRO A 239 -6.41 0.92 13.49
N ILE A 240 -7.31 0.25 12.76
CA ILE A 240 -8.41 0.90 12.01
C ILE A 240 -9.37 1.65 12.96
N TRP A 241 -9.50 1.19 14.20
CA TRP A 241 -10.36 1.75 15.24
C TRP A 241 -9.58 2.34 16.41
N SER A 242 -8.34 2.79 16.16
CA SER A 242 -7.59 3.54 17.17
C SER A 242 -8.33 4.82 17.57
N SER A 243 -8.16 5.25 18.82
CA SER A 243 -8.87 6.41 19.40
C SER A 243 -8.73 7.67 18.53
N THR A 244 -7.53 7.92 17.99
CA THR A 244 -7.25 9.06 17.10
C THR A 244 -8.09 9.01 15.83
N VAL A 245 -8.20 7.84 15.20
CA VAL A 245 -8.94 7.68 13.95
C VAL A 245 -10.44 7.74 14.20
N GLN A 246 -10.93 7.18 15.31
CA GLN A 246 -12.34 7.26 15.69
C GLN A 246 -12.78 8.71 15.97
N SER A 247 -11.93 9.50 16.63
CA SER A 247 -12.18 10.92 16.91
C SER A 247 -12.26 11.77 15.63
N ARG A 248 -11.54 11.37 14.57
CA ARG A 248 -11.63 11.99 13.25
C ARG A 248 -12.96 11.65 12.57
N ARG A 249 -13.40 10.39 12.66
CA ARG A 249 -14.65 9.94 12.02
C ARG A 249 -15.92 10.41 12.72
N SER A 250 -15.82 10.90 13.95
CA SER A 250 -16.96 11.51 14.67
C SER A 250 -17.19 12.98 14.29
N GLN A 251 -16.36 13.55 13.42
CA GLN A 251 -16.49 14.95 12.99
C GLN A 251 -17.67 15.14 12.01
N PRO A 252 -18.25 16.35 11.97
CA PRO A 252 -19.42 16.65 11.14
C PRO A 252 -19.13 16.70 9.64
N ASP A 253 -17.92 16.46 9.18
CA ASP A 253 -17.51 16.34 7.78
C ASP A 253 -17.33 14.87 7.32
N ALA A 254 -17.41 13.91 8.24
CA ALA A 254 -17.19 12.49 7.96
C ALA A 254 -18.14 11.92 6.89
N THR A 255 -17.60 11.14 5.97
CA THR A 255 -18.35 10.49 4.90
C THR A 255 -19.21 9.32 5.41
N ILE A 256 -20.16 8.85 4.61
CA ILE A 256 -21.01 7.68 4.96
C ILE A 256 -20.16 6.44 5.31
N PRO A 257 -19.15 6.03 4.51
CA PRO A 257 -18.29 4.90 4.86
C PRO A 257 -17.54 5.11 6.18
N GLU A 258 -17.09 6.33 6.47
CA GLU A 258 -16.39 6.64 7.72
C GLU A 258 -17.31 6.52 8.95
N LEU A 259 -18.52 7.08 8.87
CA LEU A 259 -19.53 6.95 9.93
C LEU A 259 -19.91 5.49 10.17
N PHE A 260 -20.05 4.69 9.10
CA PHE A 260 -20.30 3.26 9.23
C PHE A 260 -19.14 2.51 9.92
N VAL A 261 -17.90 2.80 9.51
CA VAL A 261 -16.70 2.21 10.13
C VAL A 261 -16.57 2.65 11.60
N LEU A 262 -16.95 3.88 11.95
CA LEU A 262 -16.99 4.38 13.33
C LEU A 262 -17.93 3.54 14.20
N LEU A 263 -19.18 3.35 13.75
CA LEU A 263 -20.20 2.54 14.44
C LEU A 263 -19.72 1.11 14.66
N HIS A 264 -19.16 0.48 13.62
CA HIS A 264 -18.60 -0.86 13.75
C HIS A 264 -17.39 -0.93 14.69
N GLY A 265 -16.62 0.14 14.79
CA GLY A 265 -15.54 0.24 15.77
C GLY A 265 -16.04 0.27 17.20
N MET A 266 -17.10 1.03 17.48
CA MET A 266 -17.76 1.04 18.79
C MET A 266 -18.26 -0.37 19.16
N LEU A 267 -18.94 -1.05 18.23
CA LEU A 267 -19.45 -2.42 18.42
C LEU A 267 -18.33 -3.46 18.59
N PHE A 268 -17.26 -3.36 17.79
CA PHE A 268 -16.16 -4.32 17.83
C PHE A 268 -15.32 -4.20 19.09
N THR A 269 -15.02 -2.97 19.51
CA THR A 269 -14.17 -2.69 20.68
C THR A 269 -14.94 -2.63 22.00
N ASN A 270 -16.27 -2.45 21.94
CA ASN A 270 -17.13 -2.22 23.10
C ASN A 270 -16.72 -0.96 23.90
N ILE A 271 -16.40 0.11 23.17
CA ILE A 271 -15.94 1.41 23.72
C ILE A 271 -16.88 2.51 23.21
N GLN A 272 -17.18 3.50 24.07
CA GLN A 272 -18.03 4.67 23.74
C GLN A 272 -19.45 4.30 23.25
N LEU A 273 -20.06 3.27 23.83
CA LEU A 273 -21.41 2.86 23.43
C LEU A 273 -22.50 3.90 23.76
N ASP A 274 -22.26 4.79 24.72
CA ASP A 274 -23.20 5.86 25.07
C ASP A 274 -23.48 6.79 23.89
N ASP A 275 -22.47 7.00 23.03
CA ASP A 275 -22.55 7.85 21.84
C ASP A 275 -23.03 7.08 20.59
N PHE A 276 -23.32 5.79 20.70
CA PHE A 276 -23.70 4.97 19.55
C PHE A 276 -25.01 5.44 18.91
N THR A 277 -26.04 5.71 19.72
CA THR A 277 -27.37 6.10 19.22
C THR A 277 -27.34 7.45 18.46
N PRO A 278 -26.70 8.51 18.99
CA PRO A 278 -26.51 9.75 18.23
C PRO A 278 -25.75 9.56 16.91
N ASN A 279 -24.67 8.77 16.91
CA ASN A 279 -23.88 8.51 15.69
C ASN A 279 -24.68 7.71 14.66
N LEU A 280 -25.49 6.74 15.10
CA LEU A 280 -26.36 5.97 14.23
C LEU A 280 -27.43 6.86 13.57
N ALA A 281 -28.06 7.75 14.34
CA ALA A 281 -29.03 8.71 13.79
C ALA A 281 -28.39 9.64 12.75
N CYS A 282 -27.15 10.10 13.01
CA CYS A 282 -26.39 10.91 12.06
C CYS A 282 -26.11 10.13 10.76
N PHE A 283 -25.62 8.89 10.88
CA PHE A 283 -25.35 8.00 9.75
C PHE A 283 -26.60 7.77 8.90
N LEU A 284 -27.72 7.36 9.52
CA LEU A 284 -28.98 7.10 8.82
C LEU A 284 -29.51 8.34 8.08
N ARG A 285 -29.43 9.52 8.72
CA ARG A 285 -29.85 10.77 8.10
C ARG A 285 -29.01 11.10 6.87
N ARG A 286 -27.68 10.92 6.92
CA ARG A 286 -26.83 11.16 5.74
C ARG A 286 -27.12 10.16 4.62
N LEU A 287 -27.29 8.89 4.98
CA LEU A 287 -27.59 7.84 4.04
C LEU A 287 -28.91 8.08 3.29
N ASP A 288 -29.90 8.68 3.95
CA ASP A 288 -31.18 9.09 3.34
C ASP A 288 -31.03 10.27 2.36
N ILE A 289 -30.10 11.19 2.64
CA ILE A 289 -29.87 12.39 1.81
C ILE A 289 -28.98 12.10 0.61
N GLU A 290 -27.82 11.48 0.84
CA GLU A 290 -26.76 11.30 -0.16
C GLU A 290 -26.86 9.95 -0.88
N GLY A 291 -27.49 8.94 -0.25
CA GLY A 291 -27.45 7.56 -0.71
C GLY A 291 -26.07 6.92 -0.53
N ALA A 292 -25.91 5.69 -0.98
CA ALA A 292 -24.62 5.02 -1.07
C ALA A 292 -24.55 4.21 -2.36
N GLU A 293 -23.34 3.95 -2.84
CA GLU A 293 -23.15 3.17 -4.04
C GLU A 293 -23.47 1.68 -3.80
N GLU A 294 -23.82 0.94 -4.87
CA GLU A 294 -24.16 -0.49 -4.78
C GLU A 294 -23.04 -1.31 -4.10
N ARG A 295 -21.78 -1.03 -4.45
CA ARG A 295 -20.62 -1.69 -3.83
C ARG A 295 -20.54 -1.44 -2.32
N GLU A 296 -20.90 -0.24 -1.87
CA GLU A 296 -20.84 0.15 -0.46
C GLU A 296 -21.97 -0.51 0.32
N TRP A 297 -23.17 -0.57 -0.26
CA TRP A 297 -24.30 -1.32 0.29
C TRP A 297 -23.96 -2.79 0.52
N ILE A 298 -23.35 -3.46 -0.47
CA ILE A 298 -22.94 -4.86 -0.35
C ILE A 298 -21.91 -5.04 0.77
N MET A 299 -20.91 -4.14 0.85
CA MET A 299 -19.91 -4.19 1.91
C MET A 299 -20.53 -3.96 3.29
N MET A 300 -21.37 -2.94 3.45
CA MET A 300 -22.06 -2.63 4.71
C MET A 300 -22.97 -3.78 5.16
N ALA A 301 -23.75 -4.36 4.25
CA ALA A 301 -24.59 -5.52 4.53
C ALA A 301 -23.77 -6.72 5.03
N THR A 302 -22.66 -7.02 4.36
CA THR A 302 -21.76 -8.11 4.76
C THR A 302 -21.16 -7.87 6.14
N VAL A 303 -20.74 -6.62 6.42
CA VAL A 303 -20.16 -6.25 7.72
C VAL A 303 -21.20 -6.32 8.85
N ASN A 304 -22.44 -5.94 8.59
CA ASN A 304 -23.55 -6.10 9.54
C ASN A 304 -23.81 -7.57 9.89
N VAL A 305 -23.84 -8.46 8.89
CA VAL A 305 -23.94 -9.92 9.14
C VAL A 305 -22.77 -10.41 9.98
N GLY A 306 -21.55 -9.96 9.66
CA GLY A 306 -20.37 -10.27 10.46
C GLY A 306 -20.45 -9.79 11.91
N ALA A 307 -21.04 -8.62 12.15
CA ALA A 307 -21.24 -8.08 13.48
C ALA A 307 -22.25 -8.89 14.31
N ILE A 308 -23.34 -9.36 13.68
CA ILE A 308 -24.31 -10.29 14.30
C ILE A 308 -23.61 -11.60 14.72
N MET A 309 -22.67 -12.07 13.91
CA MET A 309 -21.81 -13.22 14.23
C MET A 309 -20.64 -12.89 15.17
N GLU A 310 -20.70 -11.75 15.87
CA GLU A 310 -19.65 -11.25 16.78
C GLU A 310 -18.23 -11.20 16.16
N TYR A 311 -18.15 -10.98 14.85
CA TYR A 311 -16.91 -10.94 14.09
C TYR A 311 -16.09 -12.24 14.23
N GLY A 312 -16.78 -13.39 14.25
CA GLY A 312 -16.17 -14.72 14.33
C GLY A 312 -15.72 -15.12 15.73
N ARG A 313 -16.37 -14.63 16.80
CA ARG A 313 -16.18 -15.20 18.14
C ARG A 313 -16.86 -16.57 18.23
N PRO A 314 -16.33 -17.51 19.05
CA PRO A 314 -16.98 -18.80 19.29
C PRO A 314 -18.38 -18.70 19.89
N GLY A 315 -18.72 -17.57 20.54
CA GLY A 315 -20.04 -17.29 21.11
C GLY A 315 -21.00 -16.55 20.16
N GLY A 316 -20.58 -16.26 18.92
CA GLY A 316 -21.44 -15.63 17.92
C GLY A 316 -22.59 -16.57 17.52
N VAL A 317 -23.79 -16.03 17.39
CA VAL A 317 -24.99 -16.81 17.13
C VAL A 317 -25.05 -17.30 15.68
N LEU A 318 -25.10 -18.62 15.52
CA LEU A 318 -25.93 -19.35 14.54
C LEU A 318 -26.49 -20.61 15.23
#